data_AF-A0A381C7J4-F1
#
_entry.id   AF-A0A381C7J4-F1
#
_cell.length_a   1.000
_cell.length_b   1.000
_cell.length_c   1.000
_cell.angle_alpha   90.00
_cell.angle_beta   90.00
_cell.angle_gamma   90.00
#
_symmetry.space_group_name_H-M   'P 1'
#
loop_
_entity.id
_entity.type
_entity.pdbx_description
1 polymer ?
#
loop_
_entity_poly.entity_id
_entity_poly.type
_entity_poly.pdbx_seq_one_letter_code
_entity_poly.pdbx_strand_id
1 'polypeptide(L)' 'MFPEYRELINELKSANPRFLSLFDKHNQLDDEILRKGGPQGTGCNEKVVQMKKEKLRLKDELYQMLKKASQQTSS' A
#
# COMPACT_ATOMS: atom_id res chain seq x y z
N MET A 1 -2.59 -4.69 -6.27
CA MET A 1 -1.26 -4.88 -5.65
C MET A 1 -0.23 -5.13 -6.76
N PHE A 2 1.08 -5.06 -6.47
CA PHE A 2 2.16 -5.37 -7.41
C PHE A 2 2.42 -6.88 -7.51
N PRO A 3 2.01 -7.57 -8.59
CA PRO A 3 2.17 -9.03 -8.70
C PRO A 3 3.63 -9.45 -8.91
N GLU A 4 4.44 -8.62 -9.59
CA GLU A 4 5.84 -8.88 -9.90
C GLU A 4 6.74 -8.91 -8.65
N TYR A 5 6.36 -8.20 -7.59
CA TYR A 5 7.09 -8.17 -6.34
C TYR A 5 6.49 -9.08 -5.27
N ARG A 6 5.59 -10.01 -5.62
CA ARG A 6 4.84 -10.80 -4.64
C ARG A 6 5.75 -11.58 -3.67
N GLU A 7 6.84 -12.16 -4.17
CA GLU A 7 7.82 -12.86 -3.34
C GLU A 7 8.54 -11.89 -2.40
N LEU A 8 9.04 -10.78 -2.94
CA LEU A 8 9.70 -9.72 -2.19
C LEU A 8 8.79 -9.08 -1.12
N ILE A 9 7.50 -8.95 -1.42
CA ILE A 9 6.47 -8.47 -0.48
C ILE A 9 6.37 -9.42 0.70
N ASN A 10 6.31 -10.73 0.46
CA ASN A 10 6.24 -11.71 1.54
C ASN A 10 7.51 -11.71 2.39
N GLU A 11 8.68 -11.64 1.75
CA GLU A 11 9.96 -11.54 2.46
C GLU A 11 10.03 -10.28 3.32
N LEU A 12 9.75 -9.10 2.74
CA LEU A 12 9.75 -7.84 3.47
C LEU A 12 8.70 -7.76 4.56
N LYS A 13 7.54 -8.42 4.43
CA LYS A 13 6.56 -8.49 5.52
C LYS A 13 7.12 -9.21 6.75
N SER A 14 7.98 -10.21 6.56
CA SER A 14 8.62 -10.93 7.66
C SER A 14 9.90 -10.25 8.13
N ALA A 15 10.70 -9.71 7.20
CA ALA A 15 12.00 -9.12 7.49
C ALA A 15 11.93 -7.66 7.94
N ASN A 16 10.87 -6.93 7.56
CA ASN A 16 10.72 -5.51 7.81
C ASN A 16 9.37 -5.17 8.47
N PRO A 17 9.33 -4.98 9.80
CA PRO A 17 8.09 -4.66 10.51
C PRO A 17 7.47 -3.33 10.06
N ARG A 18 8.29 -2.40 9.55
CA ARG A 18 7.80 -1.14 8.99
C ARG A 18 7.01 -1.38 7.69
N PHE A 19 7.49 -2.30 6.83
CA PHE A 19 6.78 -2.68 5.62
C PHE A 19 5.43 -3.32 5.93
N LEU A 20 5.39 -4.22 6.93
CA LEU A 20 4.15 -4.85 7.39
C LEU A 20 3.13 -3.81 7.85
N SER A 21 3.53 -2.85 8.68
CA SER A 21 2.64 -1.77 9.16
C SER A 21 2.10 -0.89 8.02
N LEU A 22 2.93 -0.55 7.04
CA LEU A 22 2.49 0.23 5.87
C LEU A 22 1.53 -0.55 4.99
N PHE A 23 1.79 -1.85 4.81
CA PHE A 23 0.96 -2.74 4.02
C PHE A 23 -0.42 -2.92 4.68
N ASP A 24 -0.45 -3.13 5.99
CA ASP A 24 -1.68 -3.22 6.76
C ASP A 24 -2.47 -1.91 6.69
N LYS A 25 -1.81 -0.76 6.91
CA LYS A 25 -2.43 0.57 6.80
C LYS A 25 -3.01 0.81 5.40
N HIS A 26 -2.33 0.37 4.34
CA HIS A 26 -2.85 0.46 2.98
C HIS A 26 -4.13 -0.37 2.80
N ASN A 27 -4.17 -1.60 3.31
CA ASN A 27 -5.37 -2.45 3.21
C ASN A 27 -6.53 -1.90 4.04
N GLN A 28 -6.26 -1.43 5.26
CA GLN A 28 -7.28 -0.79 6.08
C GLN A 28 -7.86 0.45 5.39
N LEU A 29 -7.00 1.29 4.80
CA LEU A 29 -7.46 2.46 4.04
C LEU A 29 -8.27 2.05 2.80
N ASP A 30 -7.88 0.99 2.09
CA ASP A 30 -8.63 0.51 0.93
C ASP A 30 -10.03 0.03 1.31
N ASP A 31 -10.12 -0.77 2.37
CA ASP A 31 -11.38 -1.26 2.91
C ASP A 31 -12.26 -0.10 3.42
N GLU A 32 -11.66 0.87 4.12
CA GLU A 32 -12.38 2.05 4.59
C GLU A 32 -12.82 2.95 3.44
N ILE A 33 -12.02 3.10 2.36
CA ILE A 33 -12.41 3.78 1.12
C ILE A 33 -13.58 3.04 0.47
N LEU A 34 -13.57 1.71 0.43
CA LEU A 34 -14.65 0.92 -0.16
C LEU A 34 -15.94 1.06 0.66
N ARG A 35 -15.85 0.98 2.00
CA ARG A 35 -17.00 1.18 2.90
C ARG A 35 -17.57 2.58 2.81
N LYS A 36 -16.73 3.62 2.79
CA LYS A 36 -17.17 5.03 2.78
C LYS A 36 -17.54 5.56 1.40
N GLY A 37 -16.83 5.12 0.36
CA GLY A 37 -16.97 5.61 -1.02
C GLY A 37 -17.91 4.78 -1.90
N GLY A 38 -18.28 3.57 -1.47
CA GLY A 38 -19.02 2.63 -2.29
C GLY A 38 -18.23 2.16 -3.52
N PRO A 39 -18.72 1.15 -4.26
CA PRO A 39 -18.01 0.53 -5.38
C PRO A 39 -17.67 1.49 -6.53
N GLN A 40 -18.31 2.67 -6.62
CA GLN A 40 -18.06 3.65 -7.68
C GLN A 40 -17.32 4.91 -7.21
N GLY A 41 -17.04 5.11 -5.91
CA GLY A 41 -16.33 6.30 -5.44
C GLY A 41 -17.05 7.63 -5.74
N THR A 42 -18.37 7.58 -5.97
CA THR A 42 -19.23 8.73 -6.34
C THR A 42 -19.60 9.59 -5.13
N GLY A 43 -19.23 9.17 -3.92
CA GLY A 43 -19.29 10.06 -2.76
C GLY A 43 -18.22 11.13 -2.90
N CYS A 44 -18.60 12.33 -3.38
CA CYS A 44 -17.80 13.55 -3.33
C CYS A 44 -17.60 13.94 -1.84
N ASN A 45 -16.78 13.16 -1.15
CA ASN A 45 -16.49 13.31 0.26
C ASN A 45 -15.01 13.64 0.35
N GLU A 46 -14.67 14.86 0.77
CA GLU A 46 -13.28 15.31 0.94
C GLU A 46 -12.44 14.28 1.71
N LYS A 47 -13.07 13.58 2.65
CA LYS A 47 -12.46 12.50 3.43
C LYS A 47 -12.00 11.33 2.56
N VAL A 48 -12.82 10.86 1.61
CA VAL A 48 -12.45 9.79 0.66
C VAL A 48 -11.34 10.26 -0.28
N VAL A 49 -11.35 11.54 -0.68
CA VAL A 49 -10.28 12.12 -1.50
C VAL A 49 -8.95 12.15 -0.75
N GLN A 50 -8.95 12.57 0.52
CA GLN A 50 -7.78 12.54 1.41
C GLN A 50 -7.26 11.11 1.59
N MET A 51 -8.16 10.14 1.83
CA MET A 51 -7.80 8.73 1.99
C MET A 51 -7.21 8.13 0.72
N LYS A 52 -7.76 8.44 -0.47
CA LYS A 52 -7.18 8.01 -1.76
C LYS A 52 -5.77 8.57 -1.96
N LYS A 53 -5.54 9.85 -1.59
CA LYS A 53 -4.19 10.45 -1.62
C LYS A 53 -3.24 9.73 -0.67
N GLU A 54 -3.67 9.42 0.54
CA GLU A 54 -2.85 8.68 1.50
C GLU A 54 -2.56 7.25 1.03
N LYS A 55 -3.55 6.56 0.46
CA LYS A 55 -3.37 5.24 -0.15
C LYS A 55 -2.33 5.27 -1.27
N LEU A 56 -2.34 6.32 -2.10
CA LEU A 56 -1.33 6.50 -3.15
C LEU A 56 0.08 6.71 -2.56
N ARG A 57 0.20 7.52 -1.49
CA ARG A 57 1.46 7.71 -0.77
C ARG A 57 1.99 6.41 -0.17
N LEU A 58 1.14 5.63 0.50
CA LEU A 58 1.52 4.34 1.06
C LEU A 58 1.97 3.36 -0.03
N LYS A 59 1.27 3.33 -1.16
CA LYS A 59 1.69 2.53 -2.32
C LYS A 59 3.06 2.95 -2.84
N ASP A 60 3.33 4.25 -2.91
CA ASP A 60 4.65 4.77 -3.34
C ASP A 60 5.75 4.38 -2.35
N GLU A 61 5.50 4.54 -1.04
CA GLU A 61 6.46 4.16 0.00
C GLU A 61 6.75 2.64 -0.01
N LEU A 62 5.70 1.82 -0.16
CA LEU A 62 5.85 0.37 -0.35
C LEU A 62 6.68 0.06 -1.60
N TYR A 63 6.43 0.74 -2.72
CA TYR A 63 7.18 0.55 -3.96
C TYR A 63 8.66 0.95 -3.82
N GLN A 64 8.95 2.05 -3.14
CA GLN A 64 10.33 2.46 -2.84
C GLN A 64 11.06 1.42 -1.99
N MET A 65 10.40 0.85 -0.98
CA MET A 65 10.97 -0.23 -0.18
C MET A 65 11.22 -1.49 -1.01
N LEU A 66 10.28 -1.87 -1.86
CA LEU A 66 10.44 -3.02 -2.77
C LEU A 66 11.60 -2.81 -3.74
N LYS A 67 11.71 -1.62 -4.34
CA LYS A 67 12.80 -1.28 -5.23
C LYS A 67 14.15 -1.35 -4.52
N LYS A 68 14.26 -0.79 -3.31
CA LYS A 68 15.49 -0.86 -2.50
C LYS A 68 15.86 -2.31 -2.16
N ALA A 69 14.91 -3.10 -1.69
CA ALA A 69 15.12 -4.51 -1.38
C ALA A 69 15.56 -5.30 -2.62
N SER A 70 14.92 -5.07 -3.76
CA SER A 70 15.26 -5.71 -5.04
C SER A 70 16.67 -5.35 -5.51
N GLN A 71 17.15 -4.14 -5.20
CA GLN A 71 18.54 -3.73 -5.47
C GLN A 71 19.53 -4.36 -4.48
N GLN A 72 19.14 -4.55 -3.21
CA GLN A 72 19.99 -5.19 -2.20
C GLN A 72 20.18 -6.69 -2.43
N THR A 73 19.18 -7.40 -2.97
CA THR A 73 19.29 -8.84 -3.27
C THR A 73 20.20 -9.15 -4.47
N SER A 74 20.57 -8.13 -5.27
CA SER A 74 21.43 -8.28 -6.46
C SER A 74 22.92 -7.98 -6.20
N SER A 75 23.40 -7.99 -4.95
CA SER A 75 24.81 -7.75 -4.58
C SER A 75 25.41 -8.90 -3.78
#